data_AF-A0A9W6RU97-F1
#
_entry.id   AF-A0A9W6RU97-F1
#
_cell.length_a   1.000
_cell.length_b   1.000
_cell.length_c   1.000
_cell.angle_alpha   90.00
_cell.angle_beta   90.00
_cell.angle_gamma   90.00
#
_symmetry.space_group_name_H-M   'P 1'
#
loop_
_entity.id
_entity.type
_entity.pdbx_description
1 polymer ?
#
loop_
_entity_poly.entity_id
_entity_poly.type
_entity_poly.pdbx_seq_one_letter_code
_entity_poly.pdbx_strand_id
1 'polypeptide(L)'
;MTRSRLTVGDPAPVFALPDTEGTTVRLAPQQHAASVVVFTANGCPFARAWHDRIQQVAKDYASRDVAVVQMVSNDETDHPDDSLAAMRERVAAGELAGPFLRDAHQWAAQAYGATATPEVFVIDRAGVVRYHGAPDGDHDDPTQDAHWLRDALDDVLAGREVAHPATSPAGCSIKWRVELLWWDGCPSHDDAAELLRRTLAGLGRDDVQVVERQVTSRGEAQRLGFPGSPTFQVGRHDLFPDGAPPALTCRLYRRPDGRGAPLPDTDDLAARLRAALARPWDLPGWVDPRRAKGR
;
A
#
# COMPACT_ATOMS: atom_id res chain seq x y z
N MET A 1 7.98 -1.78 16.87
CA MET A 1 7.17 -2.92 16.37
C MET A 1 7.25 -2.87 14.86
N THR A 2 7.89 -3.86 14.24
CA THR A 2 7.88 -4.03 12.79
C THR A 2 6.44 -4.07 12.31
N ARG A 3 6.15 -3.31 11.26
CA ARG A 3 4.80 -3.18 10.71
C ARG A 3 4.29 -4.55 10.29
N SER A 4 3.20 -5.03 10.89
CA SER A 4 2.61 -6.31 10.51
C SER A 4 1.74 -6.08 9.28
N ARG A 5 2.11 -6.71 8.18
CA ARG A 5 1.20 -6.96 7.06
C ARG A 5 -0.01 -7.72 7.60
N LEU A 6 -1.21 -7.33 7.22
CA LEU A 6 -2.41 -8.03 7.67
C LEU A 6 -2.40 -9.46 7.14
N THR A 7 -2.98 -10.34 7.93
CA THR A 7 -3.19 -11.74 7.62
C THR A 7 -4.64 -12.11 7.88
N VAL A 8 -5.03 -13.31 7.42
CA VAL A 8 -6.38 -13.82 7.67
C VAL A 8 -6.63 -13.92 9.18
N GLY A 9 -7.78 -13.42 9.62
CA GLY A 9 -8.16 -13.33 11.03
C GLY A 9 -7.91 -11.96 11.66
N ASP A 10 -7.12 -11.09 11.02
CA ASP A 10 -6.90 -9.74 11.51
C ASP A 10 -8.12 -8.83 11.26
N PRO A 11 -8.38 -7.83 12.13
CA PRO A 11 -9.38 -6.82 11.87
C PRO A 11 -8.93 -5.89 10.73
N ALA A 12 -9.84 -5.63 9.79
CA ALA A 12 -9.59 -4.71 8.69
C ALA A 12 -9.54 -3.25 9.19
N PRO A 13 -8.49 -2.48 8.84
CA PRO A 13 -8.40 -1.07 9.18
C PRO A 13 -9.54 -0.25 8.54
N VAL A 14 -10.11 0.67 9.32
CA VAL A 14 -11.09 1.64 8.86
C VAL A 14 -10.38 2.72 8.04
N PHE A 15 -10.95 3.06 6.88
CA PHE A 15 -10.47 4.16 6.03
C PHE A 15 -11.55 5.13 5.59
N ALA A 16 -11.10 6.35 5.30
CA ALA A 16 -11.87 7.40 4.65
C ALA A 16 -10.98 7.99 3.54
N LEU A 17 -11.32 7.72 2.28
CA LEU A 17 -10.56 8.14 1.12
C LEU A 17 -11.48 8.80 0.10
N PRO A 18 -11.01 9.82 -0.64
CA PRO A 18 -11.79 10.40 -1.73
C PRO A 18 -11.86 9.42 -2.91
N ASP A 19 -13.03 9.37 -3.55
CA ASP A 19 -13.18 8.84 -4.91
C ASP A 19 -12.65 9.83 -5.96
N THR A 20 -12.84 9.53 -7.25
CA THR A 20 -12.38 10.38 -8.35
C THR A 20 -13.06 11.76 -8.38
N GLU A 21 -14.25 11.88 -7.81
CA GLU A 21 -15.01 13.14 -7.74
C GLU A 21 -14.76 13.90 -6.43
N GLY A 22 -13.93 13.35 -5.53
CA GLY A 22 -13.62 13.95 -4.24
C GLY A 22 -14.62 13.59 -3.13
N THR A 23 -15.61 12.75 -3.41
CA THR A 23 -16.54 12.25 -2.40
C THR A 23 -15.79 11.31 -1.47
N THR A 24 -15.86 11.56 -0.17
CA THR A 24 -15.22 10.69 0.81
C THR A 24 -16.00 9.39 0.96
N VAL A 25 -15.39 8.28 0.56
CA VAL A 25 -15.91 6.93 0.72
C VAL A 25 -15.29 6.29 1.97
N ARG A 26 -16.14 5.63 2.76
CA ARG A 26 -15.76 4.80 3.91
C ARG A 26 -16.30 3.40 3.68
N LEU A 27 -15.46 2.39 3.86
CA LEU A 27 -15.94 1.01 3.89
C LEU A 27 -16.42 0.70 5.31
N ALA A 28 -17.69 0.32 5.44
CA ALA A 28 -18.29 -0.12 6.68
C ALA A 28 -18.70 -1.61 6.54
N PRO A 29 -17.80 -2.56 6.86
CA PRO A 29 -18.03 -3.99 6.62
C PRO A 29 -19.35 -4.51 7.21
N GLN A 30 -19.81 -3.94 8.32
CA GLN A 30 -21.03 -4.35 9.03
C GLN A 30 -22.32 -4.07 8.24
N GLN A 31 -22.25 -3.22 7.21
CA GLN A 31 -23.38 -2.86 6.35
C GLN A 31 -23.58 -3.82 5.17
N HIS A 32 -22.65 -4.76 4.95
CA HIS A 32 -22.66 -5.69 3.83
C HIS A 32 -22.54 -7.13 4.31
N ALA A 33 -22.95 -8.09 3.47
CA ALA A 33 -22.72 -9.51 3.73
C ALA A 33 -21.22 -9.84 3.65
N ALA A 34 -20.50 -9.21 2.71
CA ALA A 34 -19.05 -9.20 2.65
C ALA A 34 -18.55 -7.90 2.00
N SER A 35 -17.26 -7.59 2.18
CA SER A 35 -16.61 -6.46 1.55
C SER A 35 -15.28 -6.88 0.94
N VAL A 36 -14.90 -6.28 -0.20
CA VAL A 36 -13.64 -6.53 -0.88
C VAL A 36 -12.88 -5.22 -1.00
N VAL A 37 -11.63 -5.22 -0.54
CA VAL A 37 -10.68 -4.12 -0.74
C VAL A 37 -9.64 -4.60 -1.74
N VAL A 38 -9.43 -3.82 -2.81
CA VAL A 38 -8.44 -4.11 -3.83
C VAL A 38 -7.46 -2.94 -3.94
N PHE A 39 -6.19 -3.20 -3.66
CA PHE A 39 -5.10 -2.29 -4.03
C PHE A 39 -4.75 -2.55 -5.48
N THR A 40 -4.90 -1.56 -6.35
CA THR A 40 -4.66 -1.71 -7.79
C THR A 40 -3.88 -0.52 -8.35
N ALA A 41 -3.61 -0.54 -9.65
CA ALA A 41 -2.97 0.53 -10.40
C ALA A 41 -3.74 0.78 -11.70
N ASN A 42 -3.63 2.00 -12.22
CA ASN A 42 -4.10 2.37 -13.56
C ASN A 42 -3.10 1.95 -14.63
N GLY A 43 -1.82 2.29 -14.44
CA GLY A 43 -0.82 2.20 -15.51
C GLY A 43 -0.17 0.81 -15.65
N CYS A 44 -0.05 0.05 -14.56
CA CYS A 44 0.66 -1.23 -14.59
C CYS A 44 -0.08 -2.26 -15.47
N PRO A 45 0.57 -2.85 -16.49
CA PRO A 45 -0.07 -3.80 -17.40
C PRO A 45 -0.57 -5.05 -16.67
N PHE A 46 0.13 -5.50 -15.62
CA PHE A 46 -0.33 -6.62 -14.78
C PHE A 46 -1.64 -6.28 -14.07
N ALA A 47 -1.74 -5.10 -13.44
CA ALA A 47 -2.97 -4.66 -12.78
C ALA A 47 -4.13 -4.53 -13.77
N ARG A 48 -3.88 -4.00 -14.97
CA ARG A 48 -4.88 -3.90 -16.04
C ARG A 48 -5.37 -5.26 -16.52
N ALA A 49 -4.51 -6.27 -16.58
CA ALA A 49 -4.90 -7.62 -17.02
C ALA A 49 -5.94 -8.29 -16.09
N TRP A 50 -5.96 -7.95 -14.80
CA TRP A 50 -6.99 -8.42 -13.86
C TRP A 50 -8.20 -7.49 -13.74
N HIS A 51 -8.15 -6.29 -14.32
CA HIS A 51 -9.14 -5.25 -14.10
C HIS A 51 -10.55 -5.70 -14.46
N ASP A 52 -10.73 -6.28 -15.66
CA ASP A 52 -12.03 -6.73 -16.15
C ASP A 52 -12.62 -7.83 -15.28
N ARG A 53 -11.78 -8.78 -14.82
CA ARG A 53 -12.19 -9.86 -13.91
C ARG A 53 -12.67 -9.31 -12.57
N ILE A 54 -11.96 -8.34 -11.99
CA ILE A 54 -12.35 -7.68 -10.74
C ILE A 54 -13.66 -6.90 -10.92
N GLN A 55 -13.86 -6.22 -12.05
CA GLN A 55 -15.13 -5.54 -12.33
C GLN A 55 -16.27 -6.53 -12.49
N GLN A 56 -16.01 -7.69 -13.12
CA GLN A 56 -17.01 -8.73 -13.29
C GLN A 56 -17.42 -9.32 -11.93
N VAL A 57 -16.45 -9.59 -11.04
CA VAL A 57 -16.74 -9.97 -9.64
C VAL A 57 -17.61 -8.91 -8.95
N ALA A 58 -17.28 -7.63 -9.07
CA ALA A 58 -18.08 -6.56 -8.47
C ALA A 58 -19.53 -6.56 -8.99
N LYS A 59 -19.75 -6.81 -10.28
CA LYS A 59 -21.08 -6.91 -10.89
C LYS A 59 -21.84 -8.16 -10.43
N ASP A 60 -21.20 -9.32 -10.47
CA ASP A 60 -21.82 -10.62 -10.18
C ASP A 60 -22.27 -10.71 -8.71
N TYR A 61 -21.47 -10.17 -7.79
CA TYR A 61 -21.74 -10.26 -6.35
C TYR A 61 -22.52 -9.06 -5.79
N ALA A 62 -22.78 -8.01 -6.57
CA ALA A 62 -23.57 -6.86 -6.13
C ALA A 62 -24.97 -7.25 -5.63
N SER A 63 -25.64 -8.18 -6.33
CA SER A 63 -26.97 -8.67 -5.95
C SER A 63 -26.98 -9.52 -4.66
N ARG A 64 -25.79 -9.93 -4.19
CA ARG A 64 -25.58 -10.73 -2.99
C ARG A 64 -25.04 -9.90 -1.82
N ASP A 65 -25.21 -8.58 -1.90
CA ASP A 65 -24.79 -7.61 -0.87
C ASP A 65 -23.28 -7.65 -0.57
N VAL A 66 -22.47 -7.73 -1.63
CA VAL A 66 -21.02 -7.58 -1.55
C VAL A 66 -20.62 -6.18 -2.03
N ALA A 67 -19.88 -5.46 -1.20
CA ALA A 67 -19.26 -4.20 -1.59
C ALA A 67 -17.83 -4.42 -2.10
N VAL A 68 -17.50 -3.94 -3.30
CA VAL A 68 -16.13 -3.97 -3.82
C VAL A 68 -15.60 -2.55 -3.93
N VAL A 69 -14.48 -2.27 -3.26
CA VAL A 69 -13.79 -0.99 -3.27
C VAL A 69 -12.38 -1.18 -3.81
N GLN A 70 -12.02 -0.36 -4.79
CA GLN A 70 -10.73 -0.40 -5.45
C GLN A 70 -9.98 0.89 -5.14
N MET A 71 -8.66 0.83 -4.94
CA MET A 71 -7.88 2.02 -4.63
C MET A 71 -6.49 2.03 -5.27
N VAL A 72 -6.07 3.21 -5.70
CA VAL A 72 -4.73 3.48 -6.25
C VAL A 72 -3.89 4.20 -5.22
N SER A 73 -2.83 3.52 -4.79
CA SER A 73 -1.89 4.01 -3.76
C SER A 73 -0.53 4.42 -4.33
N ASN A 74 -0.28 4.22 -5.62
CA ASN A 74 1.01 4.54 -6.24
C ASN A 74 1.30 6.06 -6.18
N ASP A 75 2.59 6.41 -6.13
CA ASP A 75 3.04 7.80 -6.22
C ASP A 75 2.97 8.29 -7.68
N GLU A 76 2.07 9.23 -7.92
CA GLU A 76 1.79 9.76 -9.26
C GLU A 76 2.90 10.65 -9.81
N THR A 77 3.87 11.06 -8.98
CA THR A 77 5.02 11.86 -9.44
C THR A 77 5.95 11.04 -10.33
N ASP A 78 6.12 9.76 -10.00
CA ASP A 78 6.95 8.81 -10.75
C ASP A 78 6.10 7.95 -11.71
N HIS A 79 4.81 7.79 -11.40
CA HIS A 79 3.85 7.00 -12.19
C HIS A 79 2.63 7.84 -12.57
N PRO A 80 2.72 8.74 -13.56
CA PRO A 80 1.67 9.71 -13.89
C PRO A 80 0.35 9.07 -14.35
N ASP A 81 0.39 7.85 -14.88
CA ASP A 81 -0.80 7.07 -15.23
C ASP A 81 -1.66 6.72 -14.00
N ASP A 82 -1.07 6.72 -12.80
CA ASP A 82 -1.75 6.51 -11.51
C ASP A 82 -2.26 7.82 -10.88
N SER A 83 -2.23 8.93 -11.62
CA SER A 83 -2.77 10.22 -11.18
C SER A 83 -4.30 10.21 -11.06
N LEU A 84 -4.83 11.10 -10.22
CA LEU A 84 -6.28 11.31 -10.10
C LEU A 84 -6.94 11.67 -11.44
N ALA A 85 -6.24 12.41 -12.31
CA ALA A 85 -6.74 12.75 -13.64
C ALA A 85 -6.93 11.51 -14.51
N ALA A 86 -5.92 10.64 -14.59
CA ALA A 86 -6.02 9.38 -15.31
C ALA A 86 -7.07 8.43 -14.70
N MET A 87 -7.25 8.44 -13.37
CA MET A 87 -8.33 7.68 -12.73
C MET A 87 -9.72 8.15 -13.18
N ARG A 88 -9.94 9.47 -13.29
CA ARG A 88 -11.20 10.05 -13.79
C ARG A 88 -11.51 9.63 -15.21
N GLU A 89 -10.50 9.58 -16.08
CA GLU A 89 -10.66 9.16 -17.47
C GLU A 89 -11.23 7.73 -17.56
N ARG A 90 -10.72 6.81 -16.75
CA ARG A 90 -11.20 5.41 -16.73
C ARG A 90 -12.60 5.27 -16.16
N VAL A 91 -12.92 6.04 -15.12
CA VAL A 91 -14.30 6.09 -14.57
C VAL A 91 -15.26 6.63 -15.63
N ALA A 92 -14.90 7.71 -16.33
CA ALA A 92 -15.69 8.29 -17.41
C ALA A 92 -15.86 7.34 -18.60
N ALA A 93 -14.88 6.47 -18.87
CA ALA A 93 -14.94 5.42 -19.87
C ALA A 93 -15.84 4.23 -19.47
N GLY A 94 -16.37 4.21 -18.23
CA GLY A 94 -17.22 3.12 -17.75
C GLY A 94 -16.46 1.83 -17.42
N GLU A 95 -15.15 1.91 -17.24
CA GLU A 95 -14.29 0.75 -16.95
C GLU A 95 -14.42 0.26 -15.51
N LEU A 96 -15.13 0.96 -14.62
CA LEU A 96 -15.15 0.70 -13.19
C LEU A 96 -16.55 0.29 -12.70
N ALA A 97 -16.58 -0.78 -11.92
CA ALA A 97 -17.71 -1.21 -11.12
C ALA A 97 -17.38 -0.94 -9.63
N GLY A 98 -18.18 -0.07 -9.01
CA GLY A 98 -18.00 0.33 -7.61
C GLY A 98 -17.02 1.49 -7.40
N PRO A 99 -16.78 1.89 -6.13
CA PRO A 99 -15.93 3.03 -5.80
C PRO A 99 -14.46 2.81 -6.19
N PHE A 100 -13.87 3.84 -6.82
CA PHE A 100 -12.45 3.88 -7.18
C PHE A 100 -11.76 5.04 -6.47
N LEU A 101 -10.90 4.71 -5.52
CA LEU A 101 -10.42 5.64 -4.49
C LEU A 101 -8.95 6.00 -4.67
N ARG A 102 -8.60 7.24 -4.31
CA ARG A 102 -7.22 7.71 -4.33
C ARG A 102 -6.62 7.72 -2.93
N ASP A 103 -5.62 6.86 -2.70
CA ASP A 103 -4.80 6.88 -1.48
C ASP A 103 -3.50 7.69 -1.71
N ALA A 104 -3.62 9.01 -1.84
CA ALA A 104 -2.50 9.91 -2.15
C ALA A 104 -1.42 10.01 -1.05
N HIS A 105 -1.75 9.54 0.16
CA HIS A 105 -0.83 9.50 1.29
C HIS A 105 -0.31 8.09 1.58
N GLN A 106 -0.78 7.09 0.81
CA GLN A 106 -0.38 5.69 0.89
C GLN A 106 -0.64 5.04 2.26
N TRP A 107 -1.55 5.65 3.03
CA TRP A 107 -1.77 5.28 4.41
C TRP A 107 -2.62 4.01 4.50
N ALA A 108 -3.57 3.82 3.57
CA ALA A 108 -4.42 2.64 3.54
C ALA A 108 -3.62 1.43 3.08
N ALA A 109 -2.80 1.59 2.02
CA ALA A 109 -1.87 0.55 1.58
C ALA A 109 -0.95 0.11 2.73
N GLN A 110 -0.50 1.08 3.51
CA GLN A 110 0.38 0.86 4.62
C GLN A 110 -0.30 0.21 5.83
N ALA A 111 -1.55 0.58 6.13
CA ALA A 111 -2.34 -0.01 7.20
C ALA A 111 -2.73 -1.47 6.90
N TYR A 112 -3.01 -1.77 5.64
CA TYR A 112 -3.25 -3.15 5.18
C TYR A 112 -1.95 -3.94 4.99
N GLY A 113 -0.81 -3.26 4.87
CA GLY A 113 0.47 -3.85 4.52
C GLY A 113 0.50 -4.42 3.12
N ALA A 114 -0.25 -3.80 2.20
CA ALA A 114 -0.28 -4.16 0.79
C ALA A 114 1.09 -3.93 0.14
N THR A 115 1.45 -4.78 -0.80
CA THR A 115 2.75 -4.80 -1.50
C THR A 115 2.60 -4.92 -3.00
N ALA A 116 1.48 -5.46 -3.49
CA ALA A 116 1.25 -5.74 -4.90
C ALA A 116 0.06 -4.95 -5.48
N THR A 117 -0.01 -4.93 -6.80
CA THR A 117 -1.15 -4.47 -7.60
C THR A 117 -1.43 -5.49 -8.72
N PRO A 118 -2.58 -6.20 -8.67
CA PRO A 118 -3.63 -6.14 -7.67
C PRO A 118 -3.27 -6.92 -6.39
N GLU A 119 -3.75 -6.45 -5.25
CA GLU A 119 -3.76 -7.21 -4.00
C GLU A 119 -5.13 -7.10 -3.34
N VAL A 120 -5.72 -8.24 -2.98
CA VAL A 120 -7.13 -8.38 -2.60
C VAL A 120 -7.26 -8.79 -1.15
N PHE A 121 -8.22 -8.17 -0.45
CA PHE A 121 -8.66 -8.51 0.89
C PHE A 121 -10.17 -8.72 0.89
N VAL A 122 -10.64 -9.92 1.23
CA VAL A 122 -12.07 -10.17 1.51
C VAL A 122 -12.28 -10.06 3.00
N ILE A 123 -13.26 -9.24 3.38
CA ILE A 123 -13.58 -8.87 4.75
C ILE A 123 -15.02 -9.32 5.01
N ASP A 124 -15.23 -10.05 6.10
CA ASP A 124 -16.59 -10.45 6.49
C ASP A 124 -17.37 -9.29 7.14
N ARG A 125 -18.65 -9.54 7.43
CA ARG A 125 -19.51 -8.56 8.11
C ARG A 125 -18.99 -8.13 9.49
N ALA A 126 -18.19 -8.97 10.16
CA ALA A 126 -17.59 -8.62 11.45
C ALA A 126 -16.38 -7.68 11.30
N GLY A 127 -15.94 -7.40 10.07
CA GLY A 127 -14.77 -6.57 9.80
C GLY A 127 -13.46 -7.35 9.88
N VAL A 128 -13.49 -8.68 9.73
CA VAL A 128 -12.32 -9.55 9.81
C VAL A 128 -11.89 -10.01 8.42
N VAL A 129 -10.58 -9.99 8.15
CA VAL A 129 -10.02 -10.49 6.89
C VAL A 129 -10.20 -12.00 6.82
N ARG A 130 -10.87 -12.49 5.78
CA ARG A 130 -11.11 -13.91 5.48
C ARG A 130 -10.34 -14.41 4.27
N TYR A 131 -9.94 -13.51 3.39
CA TYR A 131 -9.06 -13.82 2.27
C TYR A 131 -8.03 -12.71 2.07
N HIS A 132 -6.80 -13.10 1.73
CA HIS A 132 -5.73 -12.18 1.39
C HIS A 132 -4.81 -12.75 0.30
N GLY A 133 -4.68 -12.04 -0.82
CA GLY A 133 -3.73 -12.43 -1.88
C GLY A 133 -4.08 -11.89 -3.26
N ALA A 134 -3.81 -12.69 -4.30
CA ALA A 134 -4.14 -12.39 -5.68
C ALA A 134 -5.60 -12.76 -6.02
N PRO A 135 -6.21 -12.21 -7.08
CA PRO A 135 -7.55 -12.64 -7.50
C PRO A 135 -7.57 -14.07 -8.11
N ASP A 136 -6.51 -14.44 -8.83
CA ASP A 136 -6.24 -15.78 -9.38
C ASP A 136 -4.73 -15.94 -9.64
N GLY A 137 -4.32 -17.06 -10.24
CA GLY A 137 -2.91 -17.46 -10.36
C GLY A 137 -2.18 -16.90 -11.58
N ASP A 138 -2.87 -16.38 -12.59
CA ASP A 138 -2.21 -15.91 -13.81
C ASP A 138 -2.94 -14.73 -14.48
N HIS A 139 -2.24 -13.60 -14.54
CA HIS A 139 -2.70 -12.42 -15.27
C HIS A 139 -2.85 -12.66 -16.77
N ASP A 140 -2.08 -13.59 -17.37
CA ASP A 140 -2.11 -13.88 -18.80
C ASP A 140 -3.25 -14.84 -19.19
N ASP A 141 -3.90 -15.47 -18.21
CA ASP A 141 -4.99 -16.43 -18.42
C ASP A 141 -6.32 -15.88 -17.89
N PRO A 142 -7.07 -15.11 -18.72
CA PRO A 142 -8.35 -14.55 -18.30
C PRO A 142 -9.41 -15.62 -18.01
N THR A 143 -9.21 -16.87 -18.44
CA THR A 143 -10.16 -17.97 -18.19
C THR A 143 -10.19 -18.41 -16.73
N GLN A 144 -9.20 -18.02 -15.93
CA GLN A 144 -9.20 -18.25 -14.49
C GLN A 144 -10.21 -17.36 -13.74
N ASP A 145 -10.73 -16.31 -14.37
CA ASP A 145 -11.87 -15.50 -13.92
C ASP A 145 -11.88 -15.17 -12.41
N ALA A 146 -10.72 -14.78 -11.85
CA ALA A 146 -10.60 -14.46 -10.43
C ALA A 146 -11.14 -15.56 -9.49
N HIS A 147 -11.02 -16.84 -9.85
CA HIS A 147 -11.65 -17.95 -9.12
C HIS A 147 -11.27 -18.00 -7.63
N TRP A 148 -10.04 -17.67 -7.23
CA TRP A 148 -9.69 -17.63 -5.80
C TRP A 148 -10.48 -16.58 -5.03
N LEU A 149 -10.69 -15.39 -5.63
CA LEU A 149 -11.53 -14.35 -5.04
C LEU A 149 -13.01 -14.79 -4.99
N ARG A 150 -13.51 -15.39 -6.07
CA ARG A 150 -14.91 -15.85 -6.15
C ARG A 150 -15.20 -16.95 -5.13
N ASP A 151 -14.34 -17.96 -5.06
CA ASP A 151 -14.44 -19.07 -4.11
C ASP A 151 -14.44 -18.55 -2.67
N ALA A 152 -13.54 -17.62 -2.34
CA ALA A 152 -13.50 -16.99 -1.02
C ALA A 152 -14.79 -16.22 -0.68
N LEU A 153 -15.33 -15.46 -1.64
CA LEU A 153 -16.61 -14.77 -1.45
C LEU A 153 -17.76 -15.76 -1.25
N ASP A 154 -17.79 -16.86 -2.00
CA ASP A 154 -18.82 -17.89 -1.86
C ASP A 154 -18.78 -18.60 -0.52
N ASP A 155 -17.59 -18.89 0.00
CA ASP A 155 -17.42 -19.45 1.34
C ASP A 155 -17.86 -18.45 2.43
N VAL A 156 -17.43 -17.19 2.34
CA VAL A 156 -17.82 -16.15 3.31
C VAL A 156 -19.32 -15.94 3.32
N LEU A 157 -19.95 -15.81 2.14
CA LEU A 157 -21.39 -15.60 2.02
C LEU A 157 -22.22 -16.80 2.48
N ALA A 158 -21.66 -18.01 2.40
CA ALA A 158 -22.28 -19.22 2.92
C ALA A 158 -21.98 -19.46 4.42
N GLY A 159 -21.18 -18.61 5.06
CA GLY A 159 -20.75 -18.78 6.44
C GLY A 159 -19.84 -19.98 6.65
N ARG A 160 -19.10 -20.42 5.61
CA ARG A 160 -18.12 -21.50 5.68
C ARG A 160 -16.72 -20.97 5.93
N GLU A 161 -15.83 -21.86 6.34
CA GLU A 161 -14.39 -21.59 6.32
C GLU A 161 -13.91 -21.49 4.87
N VAL A 162 -13.10 -20.47 4.57
CA VAL A 162 -12.53 -20.26 3.24
C VAL A 162 -11.47 -21.32 2.97
N ALA A 163 -11.65 -22.13 1.93
CA ALA A 163 -10.76 -23.25 1.64
C ALA A 163 -9.30 -22.82 1.36
N HIS A 164 -9.14 -21.69 0.65
CA HIS A 164 -7.84 -21.11 0.31
C HIS A 164 -7.77 -19.67 0.82
N PRO A 165 -7.58 -19.45 2.13
CA PRO A 165 -7.75 -18.13 2.73
C PRO A 165 -6.57 -17.19 2.42
N ALA A 166 -5.43 -17.73 1.97
CA ALA A 166 -4.28 -16.92 1.59
C ALA A 166 -3.65 -17.44 0.30
N THR A 167 -3.33 -16.51 -0.61
CA THR A 167 -2.53 -16.79 -1.80
C THR A 167 -1.39 -15.79 -1.89
N SER A 168 -0.36 -16.12 -2.67
CA SER A 168 0.74 -15.18 -2.89
C SER A 168 0.23 -13.97 -3.69
N PRO A 169 0.47 -12.73 -3.24
CA PRO A 169 0.16 -11.56 -4.06
C PRO A 169 0.91 -11.60 -5.38
N ALA A 170 0.29 -11.04 -6.41
CA ALA A 170 0.77 -11.09 -7.78
C ALA A 170 0.80 -9.69 -8.41
N GLY A 171 1.63 -9.50 -9.43
CA GLY A 171 1.70 -8.25 -10.20
C GLY A 171 2.80 -7.28 -9.77
N CYS A 172 2.64 -6.01 -10.15
CA CYS A 172 3.61 -4.96 -9.88
C CYS A 172 3.65 -4.63 -8.38
N SER A 173 4.81 -4.26 -7.83
CA SER A 173 4.88 -3.72 -6.47
C SER A 173 4.20 -2.34 -6.38
N ILE A 174 3.64 -2.02 -5.22
CA ILE A 174 3.17 -0.66 -4.91
C ILE A 174 4.34 0.34 -5.05
N LYS A 175 4.06 1.49 -5.65
CA LYS A 175 5.02 2.56 -5.91
C LYS A 175 5.04 3.53 -4.75
N TRP A 176 5.82 3.20 -3.74
CA TRP A 176 5.95 3.98 -2.51
C TRP A 176 6.70 5.30 -2.73
N ARG A 177 6.17 6.37 -2.16
CA ARG A 177 6.85 7.67 -2.08
C ARG A 177 7.92 7.61 -1.00
N VAL A 178 9.15 7.96 -1.37
CA VAL A 178 10.26 8.11 -0.42
C VAL A 178 10.63 9.57 -0.28
N GLU A 179 10.57 10.10 0.94
CA GLU A 179 10.83 11.51 1.22
C GLU A 179 11.95 11.68 2.24
N LEU A 180 12.82 12.66 2.00
CA LEU A 180 13.70 13.24 3.00
C LEU A 180 13.16 14.62 3.38
N LEU A 181 12.64 14.72 4.61
CA LEU A 181 12.17 15.99 5.15
C LEU A 181 13.30 16.72 5.87
N TRP A 182 13.44 18.02 5.62
CA TRP A 182 14.45 18.86 6.23
C TRP A 182 13.96 20.29 6.46
N TRP A 183 14.69 21.10 7.23
CA TRP A 183 14.41 22.53 7.38
C TRP A 183 15.69 23.32 7.14
N ASP A 184 15.57 24.60 6.81
CA ASP A 184 16.67 25.44 6.29
C ASP A 184 17.97 25.40 7.12
N GLY A 185 17.87 25.29 8.45
CA GLY A 185 19.02 25.24 9.33
C GLY A 185 19.53 23.83 9.67
N CYS A 186 19.21 22.80 8.88
CA CYS A 186 19.72 21.45 9.13
C CYS A 186 21.18 21.30 8.68
N PRO A 187 22.13 21.08 9.61
CA PRO A 187 23.54 20.93 9.25
C PRO A 187 23.86 19.55 8.62
N SER A 188 22.93 18.60 8.67
CA SER A 188 23.14 17.21 8.23
C SER A 188 22.23 16.82 7.07
N HIS A 189 21.64 17.80 6.38
CA HIS A 189 20.71 17.56 5.27
C HIS A 189 21.41 16.88 4.08
N ASP A 190 22.54 17.41 3.61
CA ASP A 190 23.30 16.82 2.50
C ASP A 190 23.77 15.40 2.81
N ASP A 191 24.35 15.19 4.00
CA ASP A 191 24.81 13.86 4.44
C ASP A 191 23.63 12.87 4.56
N ALA A 192 22.46 13.33 5.01
CA ALA A 192 21.25 12.50 5.06
C ALA A 192 20.77 12.10 3.66
N ALA A 193 20.80 13.04 2.71
CA ALA A 193 20.41 12.79 1.34
C ALA A 193 21.36 11.78 0.67
N GLU A 194 22.67 11.90 0.91
CA GLU A 194 23.67 10.96 0.43
C GLU A 194 23.51 9.58 1.08
N LEU A 195 23.27 9.52 2.40
CA LEU A 195 23.00 8.28 3.12
C LEU A 195 21.78 7.55 2.56
N LEU A 196 20.66 8.25 2.36
CA LEU A 196 19.43 7.66 1.82
C LEU A 196 19.64 7.09 0.42
N ARG A 197 20.23 7.87 -0.50
CA ARG A 197 20.49 7.43 -1.88
C ARG A 197 21.43 6.23 -1.93
N ARG A 198 22.55 6.26 -1.20
CA ARG A 198 23.50 5.13 -1.13
C ARG A 198 22.86 3.88 -0.56
N THR A 199 22.01 4.04 0.46
CA THR A 199 21.31 2.90 1.09
C THR A 199 20.30 2.27 0.12
N LEU A 200 19.52 3.08 -0.60
CA LEU A 200 18.60 2.58 -1.64
C LEU A 200 19.34 1.86 -2.77
N ALA A 201 20.43 2.43 -3.27
CA ALA A 201 21.28 1.78 -4.28
C ALA A 201 21.85 0.45 -3.78
N GLY A 202 22.32 0.40 -2.52
CA GLY A 202 22.81 -0.84 -1.89
C GLY A 202 21.72 -1.91 -1.71
N LEU A 203 20.45 -1.52 -1.68
CA LEU A 203 19.30 -2.43 -1.69
C LEU A 203 18.83 -2.82 -3.11
N GLY A 204 19.48 -2.32 -4.16
CA GLY A 204 19.05 -2.49 -5.54
C GLY A 204 17.72 -1.79 -5.83
N ARG A 205 17.48 -0.63 -5.20
CA ARG A 205 16.26 0.17 -5.32
C ARG A 205 16.48 1.46 -6.10
N ASP A 206 17.21 1.34 -7.21
CA ASP A 206 17.40 2.44 -8.17
C ASP A 206 16.10 2.83 -8.88
N ASP A 207 15.05 1.99 -8.77
CA ASP A 207 13.69 2.24 -9.23
C ASP A 207 12.92 3.26 -8.39
N VAL A 208 13.46 3.70 -7.24
CA VAL A 208 12.75 4.57 -6.29
C VAL A 208 13.27 6.00 -6.37
N GLN A 209 12.39 6.92 -6.76
CA GLN A 209 12.68 8.34 -6.70
C GLN A 209 12.62 8.86 -5.26
N VAL A 210 13.67 9.57 -4.84
CA VAL A 210 13.72 10.29 -3.56
C VAL A 210 13.27 11.73 -3.76
N VAL A 211 12.29 12.17 -2.98
CA VAL A 211 11.83 13.56 -2.93
C VAL A 211 12.41 14.24 -1.68
N GLU A 212 13.23 15.26 -1.87
CA GLU A 212 13.68 16.10 -0.78
C GLU A 212 12.70 17.26 -0.57
N ARG A 213 12.18 17.40 0.64
CA ARG A 213 11.16 18.41 0.97
C ARG A 213 11.62 19.29 2.12
N GLN A 214 11.76 20.57 1.84
CA GLN A 214 11.96 21.58 2.86
C GLN A 214 10.64 21.84 3.60
N VAL A 215 10.68 21.73 4.92
CA VAL A 215 9.61 22.04 5.85
C VAL A 215 9.84 23.46 6.36
N THR A 216 8.92 24.35 6.05
CA THR A 216 9.11 25.80 6.19
C THR A 216 8.34 26.40 7.37
N SER A 217 7.41 25.64 7.94
CA SER A 217 6.54 26.12 9.03
C SER A 217 6.18 25.02 10.02
N ARG A 218 5.80 25.42 11.24
CA ARG A 218 5.25 24.49 12.25
C ARG A 218 3.96 23.80 11.78
N GLY A 219 3.10 24.52 11.05
CA GLY A 219 1.87 23.94 10.52
C GLY A 219 2.14 22.87 9.46
N GLU A 220 3.16 23.08 8.63
CA GLU A 220 3.63 22.05 7.70
C GLU A 220 4.25 20.86 8.43
N ALA A 221 5.10 21.12 9.44
CA ALA A 221 5.67 20.07 10.27
C ALA A 221 4.60 19.17 10.90
N GLN A 222 3.52 19.77 11.42
CA GLN A 222 2.38 19.03 11.98
C GLN A 222 1.69 18.14 10.94
N ARG A 223 1.39 18.67 9.75
CA ARG A 223 0.73 17.90 8.68
C ARG A 223 1.59 16.73 8.19
N LEU A 224 2.90 16.90 8.17
CA LEU A 224 3.84 15.89 7.70
C LEU A 224 4.32 14.92 8.78
N GLY A 225 3.96 15.16 10.06
CA GLY A 225 4.51 14.39 11.17
C GLY A 225 6.03 14.50 11.24
N PHE A 226 6.57 15.72 11.11
CA PHE A 226 8.01 15.99 11.04
C PHE A 226 8.59 16.34 12.42
N PRO A 227 9.19 15.40 13.16
CA PRO A 227 9.74 15.66 14.50
C PRO A 227 10.99 16.55 14.50
N GLY A 228 11.67 16.66 13.36
CA GLY A 228 12.89 17.44 13.17
C GLY A 228 13.68 16.93 11.97
N SER A 229 14.71 17.65 11.56
CA SER A 229 15.57 17.27 10.44
C SER A 229 16.81 16.49 10.88
N PRO A 230 17.28 15.52 10.07
CA PRO A 230 16.58 14.93 8.93
C PRO A 230 15.41 14.05 9.38
N THR A 231 14.45 13.76 8.49
CA THR A 231 13.42 12.74 8.72
C THR A 231 13.21 11.95 7.43
N PHE A 232 13.38 10.63 7.52
CA PHE A 232 13.24 9.71 6.40
C PHE A 232 11.83 9.12 6.42
N GLN A 233 11.05 9.33 5.36
CA GLN A 233 9.69 8.81 5.26
C GLN A 233 9.50 7.87 4.07
N VAL A 234 8.66 6.87 4.27
CA VAL A 234 8.09 6.04 3.19
C VAL A 234 6.57 6.07 3.32
N GLY A 235 5.87 6.50 2.26
CA GLY A 235 4.41 6.66 2.28
C GLY A 235 3.93 7.50 3.45
N ARG A 236 4.50 8.72 3.60
CA ARG A 236 4.23 9.68 4.70
C ARG A 236 4.48 9.15 6.11
N HIS A 237 5.14 8.01 6.27
CA HIS A 237 5.47 7.45 7.57
C HIS A 237 6.96 7.56 7.87
N ASP A 238 7.27 8.16 9.01
CA ASP A 238 8.61 8.21 9.55
C ASP A 238 9.16 6.81 9.79
N LEU A 239 10.33 6.51 9.23
CA LEU A 239 10.99 5.23 9.43
C LEU A 239 11.52 5.06 10.87
N PHE A 240 11.69 6.14 11.64
CA PHE A 240 12.32 6.14 12.97
C PHE A 240 11.45 6.74 14.09
N PRO A 241 10.16 6.40 14.21
CA PRO A 241 9.26 7.11 15.13
C PRO A 241 9.79 7.09 16.57
N ASP A 242 9.93 8.27 17.17
CA ASP A 242 10.49 8.50 18.52
C ASP A 242 9.50 9.19 19.47
N GLY A 243 8.31 9.54 18.97
CA GLY A 243 7.26 10.23 19.73
C GLY A 243 7.52 11.72 19.94
N ALA A 244 8.58 12.29 19.36
CA ALA A 244 8.85 13.71 19.45
C ALA A 244 7.75 14.52 18.72
N PRO A 245 7.32 15.66 19.27
CA PRO A 245 6.32 16.50 18.63
C PRO A 245 6.89 17.15 17.36
N PRO A 246 6.06 17.42 16.34
CA PRO A 246 6.54 18.05 15.12
C PRO A 246 7.12 19.46 15.34
N ALA A 247 8.33 19.70 14.84
CA ALA A 247 9.05 20.96 15.04
C ALA A 247 10.11 21.22 13.95
N LEU A 248 10.40 22.51 13.72
CA LEU A 248 11.57 22.95 12.93
C LEU A 248 12.81 22.92 13.84
N THR A 249 13.35 21.72 14.06
CA THR A 249 14.48 21.49 14.97
C THR A 249 15.42 20.40 14.44
N CYS A 250 16.57 20.23 15.08
CA CYS A 250 17.48 19.13 14.81
C CYS A 250 16.95 17.84 15.45
N ARG A 251 17.03 16.74 14.70
CA ARG A 251 16.67 15.40 15.16
C ARG A 251 17.93 14.62 15.52
N LEU A 252 17.83 13.81 16.58
CA LEU A 252 18.86 12.85 16.95
C LEU A 252 18.34 11.43 16.82
N TYR A 253 19.09 10.60 16.11
CA TYR A 253 18.85 9.18 15.95
C TYR A 253 19.60 8.41 17.03
N ARG A 254 18.89 7.50 17.70
CA ARG A 254 19.51 6.59 18.66
C ARG A 254 20.18 5.44 17.90
N ARG A 255 21.50 5.31 18.05
CA ARG A 255 22.28 4.23 17.45
C ARG A 255 22.33 2.98 18.35
N PRO A 256 22.74 1.81 17.80
CA PRO A 256 22.85 0.57 18.58
C PRO A 256 23.76 0.67 19.82
N ASP A 257 24.75 1.56 19.80
CA ASP A 257 25.65 1.85 20.94
C ASP A 257 25.00 2.74 22.02
N GLY A 258 23.74 3.13 21.83
CA GLY A 258 22.97 3.98 22.73
C GLY A 258 23.22 5.49 22.57
N ARG A 259 24.18 5.91 21.73
CA ARG A 259 24.48 7.33 21.51
C ARG A 259 23.50 7.97 20.52
N GLY A 260 23.23 9.26 20.74
CA GLY A 260 22.51 10.09 19.77
C GLY A 260 23.44 10.57 18.66
N ALA A 261 22.98 10.53 17.43
CA ALA A 261 23.70 11.02 16.27
C ALA A 261 22.78 11.82 15.34
N PRO A 262 23.30 12.74 14.52
CA PRO A 262 22.46 13.50 13.58
C PRO A 262 21.86 12.63 12.46
N LEU A 263 22.41 11.44 12.23
CA LEU A 263 21.97 10.47 11.22
C LEU A 263 21.81 9.07 11.83
N PRO A 264 20.83 8.28 11.34
CA PRO A 264 20.69 6.89 11.74
C PRO A 264 21.90 6.07 11.30
N ASP A 265 22.00 4.87 11.87
CA ASP A 265 22.93 3.87 11.38
C ASP A 265 22.52 3.38 9.98
N THR A 266 23.50 3.07 9.13
CA THR A 266 23.24 2.65 7.74
C THR A 266 22.49 1.32 7.69
N ASP A 267 22.84 0.37 8.56
CA ASP A 267 22.20 -0.96 8.58
C ASP A 267 20.76 -0.86 9.11
N ASP A 268 20.51 0.00 10.10
CA ASP A 268 19.15 0.25 10.61
C ASP A 268 18.28 0.94 9.54
N LEU A 269 18.81 1.94 8.83
CA LEU A 269 18.11 2.56 7.69
C LEU A 269 17.82 1.53 6.60
N ALA A 270 18.81 0.69 6.24
CA ALA A 270 18.65 -0.35 5.22
C ALA A 270 17.58 -1.37 5.61
N ALA A 271 17.56 -1.82 6.86
CA ALA A 271 16.56 -2.75 7.37
C ALA A 271 15.14 -2.17 7.28
N ARG A 272 14.97 -0.90 7.66
CA ARG A 272 13.68 -0.20 7.62
C ARG A 272 13.21 0.07 6.20
N LEU A 273 14.10 0.48 5.30
CA LEU A 273 13.78 0.66 3.88
C LEU A 273 13.38 -0.66 3.21
N ARG A 274 14.11 -1.75 3.49
CA ARG A 274 13.78 -3.09 2.97
C ARG A 274 12.38 -3.53 3.40
N ALA A 275 12.04 -3.32 4.68
CA ALA A 275 10.72 -3.64 5.18
C ALA A 275 9.62 -2.73 4.60
N ALA A 276 9.85 -1.43 4.53
CA ALA A 276 8.85 -0.45 4.08
C ALA A 276 8.60 -0.50 2.56
N LEU A 277 9.58 -0.93 1.79
CA LEU A 277 9.50 -1.02 0.33
C LEU A 277 9.40 -2.47 -0.17
N ALA A 278 9.01 -3.41 0.69
CA ALA A 278 8.94 -4.83 0.35
C ALA A 278 8.12 -5.08 -0.92
N ARG A 279 8.68 -5.86 -1.85
CA ARG A 279 7.99 -6.30 -3.06
C ARG A 279 7.30 -7.63 -2.77
N PRO A 280 6.29 -8.03 -3.56
CA PRO A 280 5.57 -9.28 -3.32
C PRO A 280 6.48 -10.50 -3.18
N TRP A 281 7.48 -10.60 -4.07
CA TRP A 281 8.46 -11.69 -4.08
C TRP A 281 9.56 -11.61 -3.00
N ASP A 282 9.62 -10.51 -2.24
CA ASP A 282 10.51 -10.42 -1.07
C ASP A 282 9.81 -10.96 0.20
N LEU A 283 8.51 -11.28 0.13
CA LEU A 283 7.73 -11.73 1.29
C LEU A 283 8.11 -13.15 1.73
N PRO A 284 8.18 -13.42 3.05
CA PRO A 284 8.39 -14.76 3.56
C PRO A 284 7.32 -15.74 3.05
N GLY A 285 7.76 -16.87 2.49
CA GLY A 285 6.85 -17.91 1.99
C GLY A 285 6.15 -17.58 0.67
N TRP A 286 6.52 -16.47 0.00
CA TRP A 286 5.98 -16.16 -1.33
C TRP A 286 6.36 -17.25 -2.34
N VAL A 287 5.37 -17.64 -3.14
CA VAL A 287 5.52 -18.57 -4.26
C VAL A 287 4.94 -17.92 -5.51
N ASP A 288 5.58 -18.13 -6.67
CA ASP A 288 5.06 -17.61 -7.94
C ASP A 288 3.67 -18.24 -8.21
N PRO A 289 2.59 -17.43 -8.23
CA PRO A 289 1.23 -17.94 -8.40
C PRO A 289 1.05 -18.73 -9.70
N ARG A 290 1.82 -18.41 -10.74
CA ARG A 290 1.77 -19.12 -12.04
C ARG A 290 2.41 -20.50 -11.99
N ARG A 291 3.32 -20.73 -11.04
CA ARG A 291 4.03 -21.99 -10.84
C ARG A 291 3.40 -22.86 -9.76
N ALA A 292 2.39 -22.37 -9.05
CA ALA A 292 1.69 -23.11 -8.01
C ALA A 292 0.83 -24.29 -8.54
N LYS A 293 0.86 -24.57 -9.85
CA LYS A 293 0.22 -25.77 -10.44
C LYS A 293 0.83 -27.04 -9.84
N GLY A 294 0.13 -27.67 -8.90
CA GLY A 294 0.35 -29.06 -8.51
C GLY A 294 0.72 -29.32 -7.04
N ARG A 295 -0.13 -28.89 -6.10
CA ARG A 295 -0.28 -29.58 -4.81
C ARG A 295 -1.75 -29.72 -4.47
#